data_AF-A0AAN8NB44-F1
#
_entry.id   AF-A0AAN8NB44-F1
#
_cell.length_a   1.000
_cell.length_b   1.000
_cell.length_c   1.000
_cell.angle_alpha   90.00
_cell.angle_beta   90.00
_cell.angle_gamma   90.00
#
_symmetry.space_group_name_H-M   'P 1'
#
loop_
_entity.id
_entity.type
_entity.pdbx_description
1 polymer ?
#
loop_
_entity_poly.entity_id
_entity_poly.type
_entity_poly.pdbx_seq_one_letter_code
_entity_poly.pdbx_strand_id
1 'polypeptide(L)'
;MQNIDRQFRATLKGMDRDELNRLDMRMYSKDRRRMIDQERVRRKKADTPDPTIESLVNIIADLQVNSGESSSAANEYEDNHGSTSPTGNPSGKRKKPPKRSYIFPDYHPLIAEEVQNVFFKSSTREGTHYAETNLKGSFKCSNPRCRKRWTTGIIATVIRGYRQRDGQLGYNAEAYGQRCAGCDSLGYMTLEEDAYVERVVRRLKIWKGEFVPQGRKDKKYTPPHRWHLCEGCKAGICEGGV
;
A
#
# COMPACT_ATOMS: atom_id res chain seq x y z
N MET A 1 -3.87 11.35 -21.33
CA MET A 1 -3.41 11.62 -19.95
C MET A 1 -2.39 10.60 -19.42
N GLN A 2 -2.47 9.29 -19.75
CA GLN A 2 -1.60 8.24 -19.21
C GLN A 2 -0.09 8.37 -19.52
N ASN A 3 0.29 9.03 -20.62
CA ASN A 3 1.69 9.20 -21.02
C ASN A 3 2.47 10.17 -20.09
N ILE A 4 1.81 11.22 -19.59
CA ILE A 4 2.47 12.26 -18.80
C ILE A 4 2.85 11.75 -17.40
N ASP A 5 2.00 10.91 -16.79
CA ASP A 5 2.32 10.33 -15.49
C ASP A 5 3.41 9.26 -15.58
N ARG A 6 3.51 8.56 -16.73
CA ARG A 6 4.65 7.66 -17.03
C ARG A 6 5.96 8.43 -17.10
N GLN A 7 6.01 9.51 -17.89
CA GLN A 7 7.20 10.35 -18.00
C GLN A 7 7.61 10.92 -16.65
N PHE A 8 6.64 11.40 -15.86
CA PHE A 8 6.91 11.94 -14.54
C PHE A 8 7.53 10.91 -13.59
N ARG A 9 7.06 9.66 -13.57
CA ARG A 9 7.67 8.59 -12.75
C ARG A 9 9.08 8.24 -13.22
N ALA A 10 9.32 8.17 -14.52
CA ALA A 10 10.67 7.95 -15.06
C ALA A 10 11.62 9.08 -14.63
N THR A 11 11.16 10.33 -14.68
CA THR A 11 11.91 11.49 -14.18
C THR A 11 12.22 11.37 -12.69
N LEU A 12 11.26 11.01 -11.84
CA LEU A 12 11.49 10.84 -10.39
C LEU A 12 12.52 9.73 -10.09
N LYS A 13 12.51 8.64 -10.86
CA LYS A 13 13.49 7.56 -10.72
C LYS A 13 14.90 7.98 -11.15
N GLY A 14 15.00 8.86 -12.15
CA GLY A 14 16.27 9.39 -12.67
C GLY A 14 16.90 10.54 -11.88
N MET A 15 16.10 11.31 -11.12
CA MET A 15 16.58 12.41 -10.27
C MET A 15 17.54 11.91 -9.19
N ASP A 16 18.50 12.72 -8.75
CA ASP A 16 19.29 12.40 -7.56
C ASP A 16 18.49 12.62 -6.25
N ARG A 17 19.06 12.22 -5.10
CA ARG A 17 18.35 12.28 -3.81
C ARG A 17 18.05 13.72 -3.39
N ASP A 18 18.98 14.64 -3.65
CA ASP A 18 18.88 16.03 -3.21
C ASP A 18 17.92 16.81 -4.12
N GLU A 19 17.89 16.50 -5.41
CA GLU A 19 16.88 16.97 -6.36
C GLU A 19 15.48 16.52 -5.93
N LEU A 20 15.30 15.23 -5.64
CA LEU A 20 14.02 14.68 -5.21
C LEU A 20 13.52 15.33 -3.90
N ASN A 21 14.42 15.61 -2.95
CA ASN A 21 14.07 16.26 -1.69
C ASN A 21 13.77 17.76 -1.84
N ARG A 22 14.35 18.43 -2.84
CA ARG A 22 14.12 19.85 -3.13
C ARG A 22 12.84 20.15 -3.91
N LEU A 23 12.15 19.13 -4.43
CA LEU A 23 10.88 19.31 -5.14
C LEU A 23 9.84 20.02 -4.26
N ASP A 24 9.35 21.17 -4.73
CA ASP A 24 8.24 21.90 -4.08
C ASP A 24 6.92 21.16 -4.30
N MET A 25 6.43 20.53 -3.23
CA MET A 25 5.19 19.76 -3.24
C MET A 25 3.97 20.60 -3.67
N ARG A 26 4.00 21.93 -3.53
CA ARG A 26 2.87 22.80 -3.91
C ARG A 26 2.66 22.85 -5.42
N MET A 27 3.73 22.67 -6.21
CA MET A 27 3.70 22.73 -7.68
C MET A 27 3.11 21.48 -8.35
N TYR A 28 2.93 20.39 -7.59
CA TYR A 28 2.47 19.12 -8.13
C TYR A 28 1.01 18.83 -7.80
N SER A 29 0.33 18.09 -8.69
CA SER A 29 -0.98 17.53 -8.40
C SER A 29 -0.89 16.52 -7.25
N LYS A 30 -2.02 16.21 -6.60
CA LYS A 30 -2.04 15.28 -5.46
C LYS A 30 -1.50 13.89 -5.81
N ASP A 31 -1.79 13.41 -7.02
CA ASP A 31 -1.32 12.10 -7.47
C ASP A 31 0.19 12.11 -7.73
N ARG A 32 0.72 13.21 -8.27
CA ARG A 32 2.17 13.42 -8.43
C ARG A 32 2.90 13.59 -7.10
N ARG A 33 2.30 14.32 -6.14
CA ARG A 33 2.82 14.39 -4.76
C ARG A 33 2.94 13.01 -4.14
N ARG A 34 1.93 12.16 -4.34
CA ARG A 34 1.95 10.77 -3.88
C ARG A 34 3.11 9.99 -4.52
N MET A 35 3.35 10.16 -5.82
CA MET A 35 4.49 9.53 -6.50
C MET A 35 5.84 10.02 -5.94
N ILE A 36 5.99 11.32 -5.68
CA ILE A 36 7.20 11.88 -5.04
C ILE A 36 7.40 11.28 -3.64
N ASP A 37 6.36 11.24 -2.82
CA ASP A 37 6.43 10.68 -1.46
C ASP A 37 6.79 9.19 -1.49
N GLN A 38 6.22 8.44 -2.43
CA GLN A 38 6.54 7.02 -2.63
C GLN A 38 8.02 6.83 -3.01
N GLU A 39 8.55 7.63 -3.92
CA GLU A 39 9.96 7.55 -4.34
C GLU A 39 10.92 7.95 -3.21
N ARG A 40 10.58 8.97 -2.41
CA ARG A 40 11.37 9.35 -1.21
C ARG A 40 11.42 8.24 -0.18
N VAL A 41 10.27 7.60 0.10
CA VAL A 41 10.18 6.47 1.02
C VAL A 41 11.00 5.28 0.50
N ARG A 42 10.93 5.00 -0.82
CA ARG A 42 11.70 3.94 -1.47
C ARG A 42 13.21 4.12 -1.25
N ARG A 43 13.73 5.32 -1.51
CA ARG A 43 15.17 5.63 -1.33
C ARG A 43 15.60 5.59 0.12
N LYS A 44 14.79 6.15 1.04
CA LYS A 44 15.07 6.07 2.47
C LYS A 44 15.18 4.61 2.94
N LYS A 45 14.32 3.72 2.43
CA LYS A 45 14.36 2.29 2.74
C LYS A 45 15.58 1.57 2.16
N ALA A 46 16.11 2.02 1.01
CA ALA A 46 17.35 1.51 0.44
C ALA A 46 18.60 2.02 1.20
N ASP A 47 18.57 3.25 1.70
CA ASP A 47 19.67 3.88 2.45
C ASP A 47 19.75 3.41 3.91
N THR A 48 18.69 2.80 4.45
CA THR A 48 18.71 2.27 5.82
C THR A 48 19.18 0.81 5.77
N PRO A 49 20.42 0.48 6.18
CA PRO A 49 20.81 -0.91 6.36
C PRO A 49 19.89 -1.56 7.41
N ASP A 50 19.50 -2.81 7.19
CA ASP A 50 18.65 -3.56 8.14
C ASP A 50 19.34 -3.51 9.52
N PRO A 51 18.65 -3.07 10.58
CA PRO A 51 19.28 -2.98 11.90
C PRO A 51 19.80 -4.35 12.29
N THR A 52 21.09 -4.42 12.62
CA THR A 52 21.70 -5.65 13.13
C THR A 52 20.98 -6.09 14.39
N ILE A 53 21.03 -7.39 14.69
CA ILE A 53 20.44 -7.96 15.91
C ILE A 53 20.92 -7.19 17.15
N GLU A 54 22.19 -6.73 17.16
CA GLU A 54 22.77 -5.90 18.23
C GLU A 54 22.09 -4.53 18.37
N SER A 55 21.71 -3.88 17.27
CA SER A 55 20.98 -2.61 17.31
C SER A 55 19.58 -2.75 17.93
N LEU A 56 18.91 -3.88 17.71
CA LEU A 56 17.61 -4.17 18.30
C LEU A 56 17.72 -4.49 19.80
N VAL A 57 18.80 -5.15 20.23
CA VAL A 57 19.06 -5.44 21.65
C VAL A 57 19.27 -4.14 22.44
N ASN A 58 20.01 -3.17 21.89
CA ASN A 58 20.24 -1.88 22.55
C ASN A 58 18.95 -1.05 22.67
N ILE A 59 18.08 -1.08 21.65
CA ILE A 59 16.77 -0.39 21.70
C ILE A 59 15.84 -1.02 22.76
N ILE A 60 15.91 -2.33 22.97
CA ILE A 60 15.12 -3.02 24.00
C ILE A 60 15.65 -2.68 25.41
N ALA A 61 16.96 -2.56 25.57
CA ALA A 61 17.56 -2.13 26.84
C ALA A 61 17.15 -0.70 27.24
N ASP A 62 17.11 0.23 26.29
CA ASP A 62 16.71 1.63 26.56
C ASP A 62 15.23 1.79 26.93
N LEU A 63 14.35 0.90 26.45
CA LEU A 63 12.91 0.95 26.76
C LEU A 63 12.57 0.35 28.14
N GLN A 64 13.47 -0.44 28.74
CA GLN A 64 13.22 -1.10 30.03
C GLN A 64 13.62 -0.23 31.25
N VAL A 65 14.34 0.88 31.05
CA VAL A 65 14.82 1.73 32.15
C VAL A 65 13.83 2.84 32.55
N ASN A 66 12.82 3.15 31.73
CA ASN A 66 11.93 4.31 31.96
C ASN A 66 10.46 3.98 32.28
N SER A 67 10.15 2.78 32.78
CA SER A 67 8.82 2.47 33.33
C SER A 67 8.85 2.45 34.85
N GLY A 68 8.92 3.64 35.44
CA GLY A 68 8.73 3.87 36.86
C GLY A 68 8.42 5.33 37.12
N GLU A 69 7.14 5.68 37.06
CA GLU A 69 6.44 6.58 37.99
C GLU A 69 5.16 7.19 37.38
N SER A 70 4.06 6.95 38.07
CA SER A 70 2.74 7.52 37.87
C SER A 70 2.69 8.95 38.41
N SER A 71 1.96 9.86 37.77
CA SER A 71 1.03 10.75 38.49
C SER A 71 0.11 11.57 37.57
N SER A 72 -1.06 11.78 38.13
CA SER A 72 -2.23 12.59 37.77
C SER A 72 -1.99 14.07 37.51
N ALA A 73 -2.80 14.68 36.64
CA ALA A 73 -3.50 15.95 36.95
C ALA A 73 -4.53 16.29 35.85
N ALA A 74 -5.73 16.67 36.31
CA ALA A 74 -6.76 17.34 35.54
C ALA A 74 -6.36 18.79 35.20
N ASN A 75 -6.97 19.38 34.18
CA ASN A 75 -7.43 20.77 34.23
C ASN A 75 -8.49 21.03 33.15
N GLU A 76 -9.60 21.55 33.62
CA GLU A 76 -10.65 22.29 32.91
C GLU A 76 -10.10 23.66 32.47
N TYR A 77 -10.60 24.20 31.36
CA TYR A 77 -10.80 25.66 31.18
C TYR A 77 -11.77 25.91 30.02
N GLU A 78 -12.74 26.79 30.27
CA GLU A 78 -13.85 27.21 29.42
C GLU A 78 -13.48 28.25 28.34
N ASP A 79 -14.29 28.25 27.29
CA ASP A 79 -14.82 29.34 26.44
C ASP A 79 -13.99 30.58 26.05
N ASN A 80 -13.98 30.88 24.73
CA ASN A 80 -14.62 32.12 24.25
C ASN A 80 -14.96 32.12 22.74
N HIS A 81 -16.07 32.79 22.42
CA HIS A 81 -16.69 33.01 21.10
C HIS A 81 -15.98 34.07 20.25
N GLY A 82 -16.10 33.95 18.91
CA GLY A 82 -15.79 35.02 17.97
C GLY A 82 -16.09 34.64 16.51
N SER A 83 -17.29 34.97 16.04
CA SER A 83 -17.77 34.74 14.66
C SER A 83 -17.28 35.82 13.69
N THR A 84 -16.83 35.44 12.48
CA THR A 84 -17.19 36.09 11.20
C THR A 84 -16.75 35.26 9.98
N SER A 85 -17.70 34.98 9.10
CA SER A 85 -17.61 34.27 7.80
C SER A 85 -17.11 35.20 6.66
N PRO A 86 -17.18 34.86 5.36
CA PRO A 86 -16.74 33.65 4.64
C PRO A 86 -15.87 34.01 3.41
N THR A 87 -14.85 33.22 3.07
CA THR A 87 -14.33 33.20 1.69
C THR A 87 -14.26 31.76 1.19
N GLY A 88 -15.05 31.50 0.16
CA GLY A 88 -15.28 30.17 -0.41
C GLY A 88 -14.01 29.58 -0.98
N ASN A 89 -13.54 28.49 -0.36
CA ASN A 89 -12.51 27.64 -0.92
C ASN A 89 -13.11 26.60 -1.88
N PRO A 90 -12.43 26.31 -2.99
CA PRO A 90 -12.98 25.52 -4.09
C PRO A 90 -13.23 24.07 -3.67
N SER A 91 -14.41 23.59 -4.08
CA SER A 91 -15.00 22.27 -3.83
C SER A 91 -13.99 21.12 -3.81
N GLY A 92 -13.63 20.68 -2.59
CA GLY A 92 -12.87 19.47 -2.36
C GLY A 92 -13.61 18.25 -2.92
N LYS A 93 -13.08 17.65 -3.99
CA LYS A 93 -13.61 16.39 -4.54
C LYS A 93 -13.71 15.36 -3.41
N ARG A 94 -14.95 14.98 -3.05
CA ARG A 94 -15.25 14.00 -2.00
C ARG A 94 -14.46 12.72 -2.30
N LYS A 95 -13.68 12.22 -1.33
CA LYS A 95 -12.98 10.94 -1.47
C LYS A 95 -14.04 9.84 -1.65
N LYS A 96 -13.90 9.02 -2.69
CA LYS A 96 -14.77 7.84 -2.89
C LYS A 96 -14.67 6.95 -1.65
N PRO A 97 -15.77 6.31 -1.20
CA PRO A 97 -15.76 5.43 -0.04
C PRO A 97 -14.79 4.25 -0.26
N PRO A 98 -14.21 3.69 0.82
CA PRO A 98 -13.38 2.51 0.71
C PRO A 98 -14.21 1.31 0.23
N LYS A 99 -13.54 0.35 -0.40
CA LYS A 99 -14.13 -0.87 -0.95
C LYS A 99 -13.59 -2.09 -0.21
N ARG A 100 -14.30 -3.22 -0.35
CA ARG A 100 -13.84 -4.51 0.18
C ARG A 100 -12.65 -5.07 -0.59
N SER A 101 -12.52 -4.72 -1.86
CA SER A 101 -11.38 -5.06 -2.70
C SER A 101 -11.05 -3.92 -3.67
N TYR A 102 -9.81 -3.95 -4.16
CA TYR A 102 -9.24 -2.94 -5.04
C TYR A 102 -8.44 -3.61 -6.15
N ILE A 103 -8.58 -3.05 -7.34
CA ILE A 103 -7.65 -3.28 -8.45
C ILE A 103 -6.89 -1.96 -8.64
N PHE A 104 -5.63 -2.05 -9.09
CA PHE A 104 -4.76 -0.89 -9.29
C PHE A 104 -4.38 -0.69 -10.76
N PRO A 105 -5.29 -0.10 -11.57
CA PRO A 105 -5.04 0.20 -12.97
C PRO A 105 -3.73 0.94 -13.24
N ASP A 106 -3.36 1.85 -12.34
CA ASP A 106 -2.17 2.69 -12.45
C ASP A 106 -0.85 1.91 -12.36
N TYR A 107 -0.89 0.64 -11.93
CA TYR A 107 0.29 -0.24 -11.86
C TYR A 107 0.41 -1.15 -13.09
N HIS A 108 -0.64 -1.28 -13.91
CA HIS A 108 -0.62 -2.15 -15.09
C HIS A 108 0.38 -1.74 -16.18
N PRO A 109 0.63 -0.44 -16.44
CA PRO A 109 1.68 -0.04 -17.36
C PRO A 109 3.06 -0.54 -16.91
N LEU A 110 3.36 -0.50 -15.60
CA LEU A 110 4.64 -0.97 -15.05
C LEU A 110 4.79 -2.49 -15.19
N ILE A 111 3.69 -3.23 -15.00
CA ILE A 111 3.67 -4.69 -15.18
C ILE A 111 3.90 -5.06 -16.66
N ALA A 112 3.29 -4.31 -17.59
CA ALA A 112 3.43 -4.54 -19.03
C ALA A 112 4.83 -4.16 -19.55
N GLU A 113 5.57 -3.30 -18.86
CA GLU A 113 6.98 -3.00 -19.16
C GLU A 113 7.90 -4.18 -18.80
N GLU A 114 7.53 -4.98 -17.78
CA GLU A 114 8.33 -6.09 -17.25
C GLU A 114 7.97 -7.46 -17.85
N VAL A 115 6.77 -7.60 -18.44
CA VAL A 115 6.28 -8.86 -19.02
C VAL A 115 5.62 -8.59 -20.37
N GLN A 116 6.23 -9.10 -21.44
CA GLN A 116 5.67 -8.96 -22.79
C GLN A 116 4.43 -9.83 -22.99
N ASN A 117 3.56 -9.46 -23.94
CA ASN A 117 2.36 -10.20 -24.35
C ASN A 117 1.35 -10.43 -23.21
N VAL A 118 1.25 -9.46 -22.30
CA VAL A 118 0.22 -9.42 -21.24
C VAL A 118 -0.66 -8.20 -21.39
N PHE A 119 -1.91 -8.30 -20.96
CA PHE A 119 -2.81 -7.15 -20.88
C PHE A 119 -3.76 -7.27 -19.69
N PHE A 120 -4.20 -6.12 -19.18
CA PHE A 120 -5.11 -6.09 -18.06
C PHE A 120 -6.54 -6.48 -18.47
N LYS A 121 -7.18 -7.33 -17.67
CA LYS A 121 -8.61 -7.65 -17.71
C LYS A 121 -9.28 -7.22 -16.41
N SER A 122 -10.37 -6.46 -16.52
CA SER A 122 -11.18 -6.03 -15.38
C SER A 122 -12.01 -7.14 -14.74
N SER A 123 -12.12 -8.30 -15.38
CA SER A 123 -12.84 -9.46 -14.85
C SER A 123 -12.21 -9.96 -13.56
N THR A 124 -13.06 -10.21 -12.55
CA THR A 124 -12.74 -10.90 -11.30
C THR A 124 -13.27 -12.34 -11.27
N ARG A 125 -13.84 -12.82 -12.39
CA ARG A 125 -14.22 -14.23 -12.56
C ARG A 125 -12.99 -15.12 -12.48
N GLU A 126 -13.20 -16.41 -12.22
CA GLU A 126 -12.11 -17.37 -12.22
C GLU A 126 -11.39 -17.40 -13.58
N GLY A 127 -10.06 -17.44 -13.53
CA GLY A 127 -9.19 -17.47 -14.70
C GLY A 127 -8.61 -18.87 -14.91
N THR A 128 -8.03 -19.10 -16.08
CA THR A 128 -7.26 -20.32 -16.38
C THR A 128 -6.05 -20.50 -15.46
N HIS A 129 -5.59 -19.41 -14.85
CA HIS A 129 -4.58 -19.42 -13.83
C HIS A 129 -5.05 -18.65 -12.60
N TYR A 130 -4.66 -19.13 -11.43
CA TYR A 130 -5.03 -18.57 -10.13
C TYR A 130 -3.83 -18.63 -9.19
N ALA A 131 -3.62 -17.56 -8.43
CA ALA A 131 -2.62 -17.55 -7.36
C ALA A 131 -3.00 -16.57 -6.27
N GLU A 132 -2.84 -17.01 -5.03
CA GLU A 132 -2.92 -16.18 -3.84
C GLU A 132 -1.51 -15.68 -3.47
N THR A 133 -1.47 -14.47 -2.93
CA THR A 133 -0.26 -13.89 -2.33
C THR A 133 -0.66 -12.86 -1.29
N ASN A 134 0.26 -12.59 -0.36
CA ASN A 134 0.11 -11.55 0.62
C ASN A 134 1.02 -10.36 0.27
N LEU A 135 0.45 -9.16 0.31
CA LEU A 135 1.17 -7.90 0.15
C LEU A 135 1.29 -7.17 1.48
N LYS A 136 2.30 -6.32 1.58
CA LYS A 136 2.45 -5.38 2.69
C LYS A 136 1.78 -4.07 2.34
N GLY A 137 1.27 -3.39 3.34
CA GLY A 137 0.71 -2.06 3.14
C GLY A 137 0.19 -1.43 4.41
N SER A 138 -0.58 -0.37 4.24
CA SER A 138 -1.18 0.37 5.32
C SER A 138 -2.61 0.78 5.01
N PHE A 139 -3.34 1.10 6.06
CA PHE A 139 -4.73 1.53 5.98
C PHE A 139 -4.95 2.78 6.84
N LYS A 140 -5.86 3.62 6.38
CA LYS A 140 -6.45 4.71 7.17
C LYS A 140 -7.92 4.44 7.36
N CYS A 141 -8.43 4.48 8.59
CA CYS A 141 -9.86 4.30 8.84
C CYS A 141 -10.71 5.29 8.04
N SER A 142 -11.83 4.83 7.49
CA SER A 142 -12.76 5.69 6.75
C SER A 142 -13.77 6.43 7.61
N ASN A 143 -14.02 5.97 8.84
CA ASN A 143 -14.89 6.66 9.77
C ASN A 143 -14.26 8.01 10.17
N PRO A 144 -14.89 9.16 9.88
CA PRO A 144 -14.35 10.48 10.21
C PRO A 144 -14.08 10.69 11.70
N ARG A 145 -14.83 10.00 12.57
CA ARG A 145 -14.65 10.03 14.03
C ARG A 145 -13.51 9.12 14.50
N CYS A 146 -13.00 8.23 13.64
CA CYS A 146 -11.91 7.31 13.96
C CYS A 146 -10.62 7.74 13.24
N ARG A 147 -9.62 8.18 14.00
CA ARG A 147 -8.32 8.62 13.44
C ARG A 147 -7.30 7.50 13.27
N LYS A 148 -7.70 6.24 13.50
CA LYS A 148 -6.79 5.07 13.45
C LYS A 148 -6.17 4.87 12.06
N ARG A 149 -4.88 4.52 12.09
CA ARG A 149 -4.08 4.06 10.95
C ARG A 149 -3.35 2.81 11.40
N TRP A 150 -3.15 1.87 10.49
CA TRP A 150 -2.43 0.64 10.80
C TRP A 150 -1.64 0.15 9.59
N THR A 151 -0.53 -0.52 9.86
CA THR A 151 0.23 -1.28 8.87
C THR A 151 -0.12 -2.75 8.99
N THR A 152 0.03 -3.49 7.91
CA THR A 152 -0.19 -4.94 7.88
C THR A 152 0.84 -5.60 6.97
N GLY A 153 1.27 -6.79 7.37
CA GLY A 153 2.06 -7.69 6.52
C GLY A 153 1.23 -8.49 5.53
N ILE A 154 -0.09 -8.52 5.74
CA ILE A 154 -1.01 -9.43 5.06
C ILE A 154 -2.18 -8.62 4.51
N ILE A 155 -2.03 -8.22 3.25
CA ILE A 155 -3.11 -7.81 2.37
C ILE A 155 -3.32 -8.97 1.40
N ALA A 156 -4.37 -9.73 1.64
CA ALA A 156 -4.75 -10.84 0.77
C ALA A 156 -4.92 -10.32 -0.65
N THR A 157 -4.25 -10.96 -1.60
CA THR A 157 -4.25 -10.54 -3.00
C THR A 157 -4.39 -11.76 -3.87
N VAL A 158 -5.33 -11.72 -4.80
CA VAL A 158 -5.52 -12.75 -5.82
C VAL A 158 -5.02 -12.21 -7.14
N ILE A 159 -4.22 -13.02 -7.81
CA ILE A 159 -3.79 -12.80 -9.18
C ILE A 159 -4.49 -13.86 -10.02
N ARG A 160 -5.15 -13.42 -11.10
CA ARG A 160 -5.87 -14.28 -12.05
C ARG A 160 -5.27 -14.11 -13.43
N GLY A 161 -5.08 -15.20 -14.15
CA GLY A 161 -4.59 -15.22 -15.53
C GLY A 161 -5.63 -15.86 -16.45
N TYR A 162 -5.76 -15.32 -17.65
CA TYR A 162 -6.73 -15.72 -18.66
C TYR A 162 -6.00 -15.96 -19.98
N ARG A 163 -5.84 -17.23 -20.36
CA ARG A 163 -5.29 -17.58 -21.66
C ARG A 163 -6.17 -17.02 -22.78
N GLN A 164 -5.54 -16.38 -23.74
CA GLN A 164 -6.20 -15.95 -24.98
C GLN A 164 -5.84 -16.90 -26.12
N ARG A 165 -6.62 -16.82 -27.20
CA ARG A 165 -6.45 -17.70 -28.38
C ARG A 165 -5.19 -17.39 -29.18
N ASP A 166 -4.71 -16.15 -29.12
CA ASP A 166 -3.53 -15.63 -29.84
C ASP A 166 -2.22 -15.78 -29.04
N GLY A 167 -2.24 -16.51 -27.93
CA GLY A 167 -1.08 -16.70 -27.06
C GLY A 167 -0.82 -15.55 -26.08
N GLN A 168 -1.63 -14.48 -26.09
CA GLN A 168 -1.55 -13.43 -25.07
C GLN A 168 -2.10 -13.91 -23.72
N LEU A 169 -1.61 -13.30 -22.64
CA LEU A 169 -2.08 -13.56 -21.29
C LEU A 169 -2.81 -12.33 -20.74
N GLY A 170 -4.14 -12.43 -20.68
CA GLY A 170 -4.95 -11.46 -19.93
C GLY A 170 -4.75 -11.69 -18.43
N TYR A 171 -4.70 -10.64 -17.62
CA TYR A 171 -4.56 -10.80 -16.17
C TYR A 171 -5.37 -9.80 -15.34
N ASN A 172 -5.69 -10.19 -14.11
CA ASN A 172 -6.27 -9.33 -13.09
C ASN A 172 -5.51 -9.52 -11.78
N ALA A 173 -5.37 -8.47 -10.98
CA ALA A 173 -4.85 -8.56 -9.63
C ALA A 173 -5.73 -7.73 -8.69
N GLU A 174 -6.30 -8.40 -7.70
CA GLU A 174 -7.29 -7.86 -6.78
C GLU A 174 -6.80 -8.01 -5.34
N ALA A 175 -6.64 -6.88 -4.65
CA ALA A 175 -6.20 -6.83 -3.26
C ALA A 175 -7.38 -6.51 -2.33
N TYR A 176 -7.50 -7.26 -1.25
CA TYR A 176 -8.63 -7.18 -0.33
C TYR A 176 -8.34 -6.19 0.81
N GLY A 177 -9.34 -5.38 1.12
CA GLY A 177 -9.29 -4.40 2.18
C GLY A 177 -9.28 -5.02 3.58
N GLN A 178 -9.10 -4.16 4.58
CA GLN A 178 -9.23 -4.51 5.98
C GLN A 178 -10.11 -3.52 6.71
N ARG A 179 -10.71 -3.97 7.81
CA ARG A 179 -11.52 -3.17 8.73
C ARG A 179 -10.69 -2.66 9.89
N CYS A 180 -11.09 -1.49 10.39
CA CYS A 180 -10.50 -0.89 11.56
C CYS A 180 -10.91 -1.66 12.81
N ALA A 181 -9.94 -2.13 13.60
CA ALA A 181 -10.20 -2.83 14.85
C ALA A 181 -10.98 -2.01 15.91
N GLY A 182 -11.03 -0.69 15.77
CA GLY A 182 -11.71 0.18 16.74
C GLY A 182 -13.17 0.50 16.44
N CYS A 183 -13.62 0.39 15.19
CA CYS A 183 -14.98 0.79 14.81
C CYS A 183 -15.55 0.00 13.64
N ASP A 184 -14.89 -1.11 13.28
CA ASP A 184 -15.22 -2.03 12.17
C ASP A 184 -15.39 -1.39 10.78
N SER A 185 -15.11 -0.10 10.65
CA SER A 185 -15.21 0.62 9.38
C SER A 185 -14.05 0.23 8.46
N LEU A 186 -14.33 0.07 7.16
CA LEU A 186 -13.33 -0.23 6.14
C LEU A 186 -12.20 0.81 6.12
N GLY A 187 -10.98 0.36 5.86
CA GLY A 187 -9.82 1.24 5.69
C GLY A 187 -9.60 1.66 4.23
N TYR A 188 -9.13 2.89 4.03
CA TYR A 188 -8.49 3.31 2.79
C TYR A 188 -7.13 2.64 2.67
N MET A 189 -7.00 1.71 1.73
CA MET A 189 -5.78 0.95 1.49
C MET A 189 -4.69 1.77 0.79
N THR A 190 -3.45 1.55 1.19
CA THR A 190 -2.24 2.02 0.50
C THR A 190 -1.26 0.86 0.40
N LEU A 191 -0.93 0.46 -0.83
CA LEU A 191 0.05 -0.58 -1.13
C LEU A 191 1.43 0.01 -1.39
N GLU A 192 2.47 -0.79 -1.10
CA GLU A 192 3.81 -0.57 -1.62
C GLU A 192 3.82 -0.97 -3.10
N GLU A 193 4.04 0.01 -3.99
CA GLU A 193 3.93 -0.15 -5.45
C GLU A 193 4.89 -1.22 -5.98
N ASP A 194 6.17 -1.15 -5.61
CA ASP A 194 7.19 -2.10 -6.05
C ASP A 194 6.83 -3.53 -5.64
N ALA A 195 6.33 -3.72 -4.42
CA ALA A 195 5.90 -5.03 -3.93
C ALA A 195 4.68 -5.57 -4.71
N TYR A 196 3.72 -4.72 -5.06
CA TYR A 196 2.59 -5.13 -5.90
C TYR A 196 3.07 -5.53 -7.30
N VAL A 197 3.87 -4.69 -7.95
CA VAL A 197 4.37 -4.93 -9.30
C VAL A 197 5.24 -6.18 -9.32
N GLU A 198 6.20 -6.32 -8.41
CA GLU A 198 7.08 -7.49 -8.27
C GLU A 198 6.27 -8.79 -8.16
N ARG A 199 5.26 -8.83 -7.28
CA ARG A 199 4.44 -10.03 -7.08
C ARG A 199 3.59 -10.40 -8.28
N VAL A 200 3.00 -9.41 -8.95
CA VAL A 200 2.21 -9.65 -10.15
C VAL A 200 3.10 -10.09 -11.31
N VAL A 201 4.18 -9.36 -11.58
CA VAL A 201 5.18 -9.67 -12.62
C VAL A 201 5.72 -11.09 -12.44
N ARG A 202 6.19 -11.42 -11.23
CA ARG A 202 6.70 -12.75 -10.91
C ARG A 202 5.69 -13.84 -11.23
N ARG A 203 4.42 -13.64 -10.86
CA ARG A 203 3.38 -14.63 -11.13
C ARG A 203 3.10 -14.79 -12.62
N LEU A 204 3.04 -13.70 -13.37
CA LEU A 204 2.83 -13.72 -14.81
C LEU A 204 3.99 -14.41 -15.55
N LYS A 205 5.23 -14.12 -15.17
CA LYS A 205 6.43 -14.79 -15.71
C LYS A 205 6.37 -16.31 -15.49
N ILE A 206 6.01 -16.76 -14.29
CA ILE A 206 5.81 -18.18 -13.98
C ILE A 206 4.75 -18.81 -14.89
N TRP A 207 3.59 -18.17 -15.09
CA TRP A 207 2.54 -18.71 -15.96
C TRP A 207 2.91 -18.74 -17.44
N LYS A 208 3.83 -17.89 -17.87
CA LYS A 208 4.44 -17.92 -19.20
C LYS A 208 5.59 -18.92 -19.33
N GLY A 209 5.96 -19.62 -18.26
CA GLY A 209 7.08 -20.57 -18.25
C GLY A 209 8.46 -19.89 -18.25
N GLU A 210 8.53 -18.60 -17.93
CA GLU A 210 9.79 -17.87 -17.81
C GLU A 210 10.48 -18.23 -16.48
N PHE A 211 11.82 -18.32 -16.50
CA PHE A 211 12.59 -18.57 -15.28
C PHE A 211 12.50 -17.36 -14.34
N VAL A 212 12.04 -17.60 -13.11
CA VAL A 212 12.04 -16.59 -12.05
C VAL A 212 12.79 -17.14 -10.85
N PRO A 213 13.91 -16.50 -10.43
CA PRO A 213 14.62 -16.90 -9.24
C PRO A 213 13.69 -16.95 -8.02
N GLN A 214 13.88 -17.97 -7.18
CA GLN A 214 13.16 -18.05 -5.92
C GLN A 214 13.61 -16.91 -5.02
N GLY A 215 12.79 -15.86 -4.90
CA GLY A 215 13.06 -14.76 -3.98
C GLY A 215 13.19 -15.27 -2.54
N ARG A 216 14.18 -14.75 -1.81
CA ARG A 216 14.33 -15.02 -0.37
C ARG A 216 13.08 -14.54 0.36
N LYS A 217 12.48 -15.40 1.18
CA LYS A 217 11.37 -15.00 2.06
C LYS A 217 11.98 -14.34 3.29
N ASP A 218 12.31 -13.06 3.20
CA ASP A 218 12.73 -12.33 4.39
C ASP A 218 11.53 -12.19 5.32
N LYS A 219 11.55 -12.96 6.42
CA LYS A 219 10.54 -12.91 7.47
C LYS A 219 10.72 -11.62 8.27
N LYS A 220 10.30 -10.49 7.71
CA LYS A 220 10.16 -9.25 8.50
C LYS A 220 8.97 -9.41 9.44
N TYR A 221 9.17 -9.09 10.71
CA TYR A 221 8.09 -9.10 11.70
C TYR A 221 6.96 -8.18 11.22
N THR A 222 5.74 -8.70 11.26
CA THR A 222 4.53 -7.93 11.01
C THR A 222 3.52 -8.29 12.08
N PRO A 223 2.64 -7.37 12.51
CA PRO A 223 1.61 -7.67 13.50
C PRO A 223 0.79 -8.90 13.09
N PRO A 224 0.29 -9.69 14.07
CA PRO A 224 -0.46 -10.90 13.80
C PRO A 224 -1.69 -10.61 12.93
N HIS A 225 -2.00 -11.54 12.02
CA HIS A 225 -3.13 -11.41 11.13
C HIS A 225 -4.45 -11.43 11.92
N ARG A 226 -5.32 -10.43 11.70
CA ARG A 226 -6.65 -10.38 12.32
C ARG A 226 -7.69 -10.79 11.30
N TRP A 227 -7.91 -12.10 11.18
CA TRP A 227 -8.77 -12.72 10.18
C TRP A 227 -10.18 -12.11 10.12
N HIS A 228 -10.81 -11.83 11.27
CA HIS A 228 -12.16 -11.25 11.36
C HIS A 228 -12.25 -9.80 10.85
N LEU A 229 -11.11 -9.11 10.66
CA LEU A 229 -11.03 -7.77 10.08
C LEU A 229 -10.55 -7.80 8.62
N CYS A 230 -10.13 -8.94 8.09
CA CYS A 230 -9.64 -9.06 6.72
C CYS A 230 -10.79 -9.41 5.77
N GLU A 231 -11.00 -8.59 4.73
CA GLU A 231 -12.01 -8.88 3.70
C GLU A 231 -11.63 -10.11 2.86
N GLY A 232 -10.33 -10.43 2.77
CA GLY A 232 -9.84 -11.65 2.12
C GLY A 232 -10.19 -12.92 2.89
N CYS A 233 -10.01 -12.94 4.21
CA CYS A 233 -10.48 -14.06 5.04
C CYS A 233 -11.99 -14.23 4.97
N LYS A 234 -12.75 -13.12 5.03
CA LYS A 234 -14.21 -13.15 4.88
C LYS A 234 -14.66 -13.67 3.51
N ALA A 235 -13.82 -13.54 2.50
CA ALA A 235 -14.05 -14.07 1.16
C ALA A 235 -13.49 -15.50 0.95
N GLY A 236 -12.83 -16.10 1.96
CA GLY A 236 -12.24 -17.45 1.86
C GLY A 236 -10.94 -17.52 1.05
N ILE A 237 -10.20 -16.42 0.92
CA ILE A 237 -9.08 -16.25 -0.04
C ILE A 237 -7.71 -16.06 0.64
N CYS A 238 -7.70 -15.78 1.94
CA CYS A 238 -6.45 -15.41 2.62
C CYS A 238 -5.79 -16.62 3.29
N GLU A 239 -4.62 -17.01 2.78
CA GLU A 239 -3.74 -18.03 3.39
C GLU A 239 -3.23 -17.67 4.80
N GLY A 240 -3.34 -16.40 5.23
CA GLY A 240 -2.94 -15.93 6.56
C GLY A 240 -3.97 -16.19 7.67
N GLY A 241 -5.07 -16.88 7.36
CA GLY A 241 -6.12 -17.27 8.30
C GLY A 241 -5.86 -18.58 9.05
N VAL A 242 -4.65 -19.16 8.93
CA VAL A 242 -4.21 -20.39 9.60
C VAL A 242 -3.11 -20.08 10.59
#